data_AF-A0A973D5G9-F1
#
_entry.id   AF-A0A973D5G9-F1
#
_cell.length_a   1.000
_cell.length_b   1.000
_cell.length_c   1.000
_cell.angle_alpha   90.00
_cell.angle_beta   90.00
_cell.angle_gamma   90.00
#
_symmetry.space_group_name_H-M   'P 1'
#
loop_
_entity.id
_entity.type
_entity.pdbx_description
1 polymer ?
#
loop_
_entity_poly.entity_id
_entity_poly.type
_entity_poly.pdbx_seq_one_letter_code
_entity_poly.pdbx_strand_id
1 'polypeptide(L)'
;MFFEQERGQFFRPLTNKYRAQVVECLKELYQRLYSSSSADYGQALQRDVVIEIFQEALVRAPILADGEDGDYLQKSTSKDGTKESRFRNSREQAGWVLNQLLEFGWIEKQVDEATLQSTFAFSRYGRQFVDPFITESRTSARTRHRNTRNTRNSLEAFIERGEVYDLLDAYEYSERIISDFTDVISELEERKRDLVR
;
A
#
# COMPACT_ATOMS: atom_id res chain seq x y z
N MET A 1 9.50 -10.28 -18.00
CA MET A 1 9.03 -8.95 -18.47
C MET A 1 7.97 -8.41 -17.51
N PHE A 2 7.63 -7.11 -17.57
CA PHE A 2 6.65 -6.53 -16.62
C PHE A 2 5.24 -7.10 -16.78
N PHE A 3 4.69 -7.07 -18.01
CA PHE A 3 3.35 -7.57 -18.35
C PHE A 3 3.34 -9.09 -18.55
N GLU A 4 3.46 -9.83 -17.45
CA GLU A 4 3.39 -11.29 -17.42
C GLU A 4 2.42 -11.75 -16.34
N GLN A 5 1.72 -12.87 -16.59
CA GLN A 5 0.75 -13.47 -15.68
C GLN A 5 -0.34 -12.45 -15.26
N GLU A 6 -0.59 -12.31 -13.96
CA GLU A 6 -1.56 -11.41 -13.33
C GLU A 6 -1.33 -9.93 -13.69
N ARG A 7 -0.10 -9.57 -14.10
CA ARG A 7 0.25 -8.18 -14.43
C ARG A 7 -0.09 -7.78 -15.85
N GLY A 8 -0.69 -8.66 -16.67
CA GLY A 8 -1.11 -8.33 -18.04
C GLY A 8 -2.04 -7.10 -18.12
N GLN A 9 -2.86 -6.90 -17.08
CA GLN A 9 -3.68 -5.70 -16.90
C GLN A 9 -3.39 -5.00 -15.57
N PHE A 10 -2.11 -4.88 -15.20
CA PHE A 10 -1.68 -4.35 -13.90
C PHE A 10 -2.42 -3.06 -13.50
N PHE A 11 -2.62 -2.11 -14.42
CA PHE A 11 -3.25 -0.81 -14.08
C PHE A 11 -4.78 -0.84 -13.94
N ARG A 12 -5.43 -1.98 -14.18
CA ARG A 12 -6.90 -2.11 -14.18
C ARG A 12 -7.56 -1.58 -12.90
N PRO A 13 -7.05 -1.80 -11.67
CA PRO A 13 -7.64 -1.25 -10.45
C PRO A 13 -7.78 0.28 -10.45
N LEU A 14 -6.94 0.99 -11.21
CA LEU A 14 -6.89 2.45 -11.25
C LEU A 14 -7.69 3.08 -12.41
N THR A 15 -8.33 2.26 -13.25
CA THR A 15 -9.05 2.75 -14.45
C THR A 15 -10.53 3.04 -14.24
N ASN A 16 -11.13 2.58 -13.14
CA ASN A 16 -12.56 2.71 -12.90
C ASN A 16 -12.92 3.95 -12.05
N LYS A 17 -14.21 4.15 -11.76
CA LYS A 17 -14.71 5.25 -10.91
C LYS A 17 -14.29 5.19 -9.43
N TYR A 18 -13.86 4.02 -8.96
CA TYR A 18 -13.37 3.78 -7.61
C TYR A 18 -11.83 3.99 -7.49
N ARG A 19 -11.15 4.45 -8.55
CA ARG A 19 -9.69 4.64 -8.56
C ARG A 19 -9.14 5.45 -7.38
N ALA A 20 -9.83 6.52 -6.95
CA ALA A 20 -9.40 7.31 -5.79
C ALA A 20 -9.47 6.49 -4.49
N GLN A 21 -10.51 5.67 -4.34
CA GLN A 21 -10.68 4.78 -3.20
C GLN A 21 -9.64 3.66 -3.19
N VAL A 22 -9.32 3.10 -4.37
CA VAL A 22 -8.24 2.11 -4.51
C VAL A 22 -6.89 2.74 -4.11
N VAL A 23 -6.58 3.95 -4.59
CA VAL A 23 -5.36 4.66 -4.20
C VAL A 23 -5.31 4.90 -2.70
N GLU A 24 -6.40 5.32 -2.07
CA GLU A 24 -6.40 5.56 -0.63
C GLU A 24 -6.21 4.27 0.17
N CYS A 25 -6.84 3.16 -0.24
CA CYS A 25 -6.59 1.83 0.35
C CYS A 25 -5.12 1.42 0.24
N LEU A 26 -4.48 1.67 -0.92
CA LEU A 26 -3.06 1.39 -1.12
C LEU A 26 -2.17 2.26 -0.22
N LYS A 27 -2.52 3.53 -0.05
CA LYS A 27 -1.78 4.47 0.81
C LYS A 27 -1.83 4.05 2.27
N GLU A 28 -3.01 3.73 2.78
CA GLU A 28 -3.21 3.28 4.16
C GLU A 28 -2.50 1.94 4.43
N LEU A 29 -2.60 0.98 3.51
CA LEU A 29 -1.87 -0.28 3.63
C LEU A 29 -0.36 -0.09 3.63
N TYR A 30 0.18 0.83 2.82
CA TYR A 30 1.59 1.17 2.82
C TYR A 30 2.02 1.76 4.17
N GLN A 31 1.28 2.74 4.69
CA GLN A 31 1.57 3.34 6.00
C GLN A 31 1.56 2.29 7.11
N ARG A 32 0.62 1.33 7.06
CA ARG A 32 0.49 0.27 8.06
C ARG A 32 1.53 -0.85 7.94
N LEU A 33 2.19 -0.98 6.80
CA LEU A 33 3.28 -1.92 6.58
C LEU A 33 4.67 -1.32 6.78
N TYR A 34 4.85 -0.03 6.46
CA TYR A 34 6.18 0.54 6.25
C TYR A 34 6.47 1.83 6.99
N SER A 35 5.47 2.56 7.53
CA SER A 35 5.75 3.80 8.27
C SER A 35 6.21 3.52 9.70
N SER A 36 7.21 4.24 10.21
CA SER A 36 7.78 3.98 11.55
C SER A 36 6.78 4.17 12.67
N SER A 37 5.83 5.08 12.51
CA SER A 37 4.82 5.41 13.53
C SER A 37 3.60 4.51 13.52
N SER A 38 3.35 3.80 12.42
CA SER A 38 2.13 3.01 12.21
C SER A 38 2.37 1.64 11.60
N ALA A 39 3.61 1.18 11.44
CA ALA A 39 3.86 -0.16 10.94
C ALA A 39 3.62 -1.20 12.04
N ASP A 40 2.77 -2.18 11.75
CA ASP A 40 2.59 -3.36 12.61
C ASP A 40 3.77 -4.33 12.41
N TYR A 41 4.98 -3.92 12.81
CA TYR A 41 6.20 -4.71 12.66
C TYR A 41 6.00 -6.12 13.22
N GLY A 42 6.17 -7.12 12.36
CA GLY A 42 6.10 -8.53 12.75
C GLY A 42 4.68 -9.10 12.90
N GLN A 43 3.63 -8.35 12.59
CA GLN A 43 2.29 -8.93 12.47
C GLN A 43 2.02 -9.40 11.04
N ALA A 44 1.66 -10.67 10.94
CA ALA A 44 1.07 -11.27 9.77
C ALA A 44 -0.24 -10.52 9.42
N LEU A 45 -0.25 -9.75 8.33
CA LEU A 45 -1.48 -9.12 7.83
C LEU A 45 -2.43 -10.19 7.30
N GLN A 46 -3.34 -10.65 8.15
CA GLN A 46 -4.41 -11.56 7.78
C GLN A 46 -5.49 -10.83 6.99
N ARG A 47 -6.33 -11.58 6.29
CA ARG A 47 -7.38 -11.02 5.44
C ARG A 47 -8.26 -10.02 6.19
N ASP A 48 -8.73 -10.36 7.38
CA ASP A 48 -9.64 -9.49 8.14
C ASP A 48 -8.98 -8.16 8.52
N VAL A 49 -7.70 -8.18 8.91
CA VAL A 49 -6.93 -6.95 9.20
C VAL A 49 -6.82 -6.06 7.96
N VAL A 50 -6.53 -6.64 6.79
CA VAL A 50 -6.48 -5.87 5.52
C VAL A 50 -7.83 -5.27 5.18
N ILE A 51 -8.92 -6.00 5.43
CA ILE A 51 -10.28 -5.51 5.19
C ILE A 51 -10.59 -4.34 6.12
N GLU A 52 -10.21 -4.41 7.39
CA GLU A 52 -10.39 -3.31 8.35
C GLU A 52 -9.63 -2.05 7.91
N ILE A 53 -8.35 -2.19 7.55
CA ILE A 53 -7.53 -1.08 7.01
C ILE A 53 -8.22 -0.44 5.80
N PHE A 54 -8.74 -1.25 4.87
CA PHE A 54 -9.44 -0.74 3.70
C PHE A 54 -10.76 -0.08 4.06
N GLN A 55 -11.51 -0.59 5.03
CA GLN A 55 -12.74 0.05 5.48
C GLN A 55 -12.46 1.46 6.04
N GLU A 56 -11.38 1.63 6.81
CA GLU A 56 -10.96 2.93 7.32
C GLU A 56 -10.55 3.91 6.21
N ALA A 57 -9.85 3.41 5.18
CA ALA A 57 -9.47 4.20 4.01
C ALA A 57 -10.70 4.65 3.20
N LEU A 58 -11.66 3.74 3.00
CA LEU A 58 -12.87 3.99 2.20
C LEU A 58 -13.77 5.09 2.77
N VAL A 59 -13.75 5.31 4.09
CA VAL A 59 -14.49 6.41 4.72
C VAL A 59 -13.92 7.78 4.34
N ARG A 60 -12.61 7.85 4.04
CA ARG A 60 -11.89 9.10 3.73
C ARG A 60 -11.92 9.47 2.25
N ALA A 61 -12.09 8.49 1.36
CA ALA A 61 -11.96 8.70 -0.08
C ALA A 61 -13.30 8.83 -0.82
N PRO A 62 -13.53 9.93 -1.58
CA PRO A 62 -14.74 10.12 -2.37
C PRO A 62 -14.79 9.20 -3.60
N ILE A 63 -16.01 8.85 -4.03
CA ILE A 63 -16.24 8.18 -5.32
C ILE A 63 -16.20 9.23 -6.44
N LEU A 64 -15.40 8.98 -7.48
CA LEU A 64 -15.30 9.91 -8.60
C LEU A 64 -16.47 9.71 -9.57
N ALA A 65 -17.11 10.81 -9.99
CA ALA A 65 -18.33 10.78 -10.80
C ALA A 65 -18.10 10.39 -12.28
N ASP A 66 -16.87 10.53 -12.79
CA ASP A 66 -16.55 10.44 -14.23
C ASP A 66 -15.68 9.22 -14.58
N GLY A 67 -16.09 8.02 -14.18
CA GLY A 67 -15.58 6.80 -14.80
C GLY A 67 -16.68 6.23 -15.68
N GLU A 68 -16.66 6.48 -16.99
CA GLU A 68 -17.49 5.71 -17.93
C GLU A 68 -17.21 4.22 -17.66
N ASP A 69 -18.26 3.51 -17.25
CA ASP A 69 -18.18 2.15 -16.73
C ASP A 69 -17.54 1.21 -17.78
N GLY A 70 -16.24 0.94 -17.63
CA GLY A 70 -15.54 -0.13 -18.36
C GLY A 70 -15.86 -1.53 -17.85
N ASP A 71 -16.98 -1.69 -17.11
CA ASP A 71 -17.44 -2.97 -16.56
C ASP A 71 -18.62 -3.46 -17.41
N TYR A 72 -18.32 -4.27 -18.45
CA TYR A 72 -19.33 -5.00 -19.23
C TYR A 72 -20.01 -6.11 -18.42
N LEU A 73 -19.58 -6.36 -17.19
CA LEU A 73 -20.25 -7.25 -16.25
C LEU A 73 -20.89 -6.44 -15.12
N GLN A 74 -22.22 -6.50 -15.08
CA GLN A 74 -23.08 -6.08 -13.97
C GLN A 74 -23.57 -4.63 -13.99
N LYS A 75 -24.35 -4.29 -15.03
CA LYS A 75 -25.48 -3.35 -14.88
C LYS A 75 -26.56 -4.01 -14.03
N SER A 76 -26.56 -3.76 -12.73
CA SER A 76 -27.79 -3.79 -11.95
C SER A 76 -28.43 -2.41 -12.07
N THR A 77 -29.25 -2.21 -13.10
CA THR A 77 -30.09 -1.01 -13.22
C THR A 77 -31.32 -1.18 -12.34
N SER A 78 -31.31 -0.56 -11.16
CA SER A 78 -32.50 -0.25 -10.39
C SER A 78 -33.36 0.73 -11.20
N LYS A 79 -34.67 0.47 -11.31
CA LYS A 79 -35.62 1.27 -12.12
C LYS A 79 -35.96 2.65 -11.54
N ASP A 80 -35.39 3.00 -10.40
CA ASP A 80 -35.56 4.31 -9.76
C ASP A 80 -34.21 5.02 -9.78
N GLY A 81 -34.18 6.27 -10.27
CA GLY A 81 -32.96 7.06 -10.53
C GLY A 81 -32.08 7.39 -9.32
N THR A 82 -32.25 6.69 -8.20
CA THR A 82 -31.31 6.67 -7.08
C THR A 82 -30.09 5.84 -7.46
N LYS A 83 -28.91 6.47 -7.51
CA LYS A 83 -27.63 5.78 -7.67
C LYS A 83 -27.40 4.84 -6.47
N GLU A 84 -27.92 3.61 -6.54
CA GLU A 84 -27.55 2.58 -5.56
C GLU A 84 -26.05 2.32 -5.69
N SER A 85 -25.34 2.46 -4.58
CA SER A 85 -23.95 2.05 -4.49
C SER A 85 -23.84 0.59 -4.89
N ARG A 86 -22.83 0.23 -5.70
CA ARG A 86 -22.56 -1.16 -6.12
C ARG A 86 -22.46 -2.12 -4.93
N PHE A 87 -22.06 -1.61 -3.77
CA PHE A 87 -21.77 -2.37 -2.56
C PHE A 87 -22.78 -2.08 -1.47
N ARG A 88 -23.20 -3.12 -0.75
CA ARG A 88 -24.17 -3.03 0.36
C ARG A 88 -23.55 -2.39 1.60
N ASN A 89 -22.26 -2.59 1.81
CA ASN A 89 -21.51 -2.03 2.93
C ASN A 89 -20.01 -1.86 2.58
N SER A 90 -19.27 -1.15 3.44
CA SER A 90 -17.84 -0.90 3.26
C SER A 90 -16.99 -2.18 3.31
N ARG A 91 -17.43 -3.22 4.03
CA ARG A 91 -16.71 -4.51 4.12
C ARG A 91 -16.70 -5.24 2.78
N GLU A 92 -17.86 -5.26 2.10
CA GLU A 92 -18.00 -5.82 0.77
C GLU A 92 -17.12 -5.07 -0.24
N GLN A 93 -17.13 -3.74 -0.17
CA GLN A 93 -16.28 -2.90 -1.01
C GLN A 93 -14.79 -3.13 -0.75
N ALA A 94 -14.36 -3.18 0.52
CA ALA A 94 -12.98 -3.50 0.90
C ALA A 94 -12.56 -4.89 0.38
N GLY A 95 -13.46 -5.88 0.46
CA GLY A 95 -13.25 -7.22 -0.10
C GLY A 95 -13.07 -7.20 -1.62
N TRP A 96 -13.87 -6.39 -2.32
CA TRP A 96 -13.74 -6.19 -3.76
C TRP A 96 -12.40 -5.52 -4.12
N VAL A 97 -11.99 -4.47 -3.39
CA VAL A 97 -10.68 -3.82 -3.60
C VAL A 97 -9.54 -4.82 -3.41
N LEU A 98 -9.53 -5.59 -2.32
CA LEU A 98 -8.50 -6.59 -2.06
C LEU A 98 -8.41 -7.64 -3.17
N ASN A 99 -9.55 -8.14 -3.64
CA ASN A 99 -9.59 -9.13 -4.71
C ASN A 99 -9.04 -8.57 -6.04
N GLN A 100 -9.35 -7.31 -6.37
CA GLN A 100 -8.79 -6.65 -7.56
C GLN A 100 -7.27 -6.47 -7.44
N LEU A 101 -6.77 -6.08 -6.26
CA LEU A 101 -5.34 -5.91 -6.03
C LEU A 101 -4.57 -7.23 -6.11
N LEU A 102 -5.18 -8.35 -5.67
CA LEU A 102 -4.64 -9.69 -5.86
C LEU A 102 -4.65 -10.09 -7.35
N GLU A 103 -5.80 -9.96 -8.01
CA GLU A 103 -6.00 -10.37 -9.41
C GLU A 103 -5.04 -9.68 -10.39
N PHE A 104 -4.75 -8.40 -10.16
CA PHE A 104 -3.86 -7.61 -11.02
C PHE A 104 -2.43 -7.47 -10.49
N GLY A 105 -2.05 -8.28 -9.49
CA GLY A 105 -0.68 -8.42 -9.03
C GLY A 105 -0.11 -7.22 -8.25
N TRP A 106 -0.94 -6.42 -7.60
CA TRP A 106 -0.51 -5.37 -6.66
C TRP A 106 -0.20 -5.92 -5.27
N ILE A 107 -1.00 -6.88 -4.82
CA ILE A 107 -0.85 -7.58 -3.55
C ILE A 107 -0.63 -9.06 -3.87
N GLU A 108 0.18 -9.72 -3.06
CA GLU A 108 0.35 -11.17 -3.09
C GLU A 108 -0.17 -11.79 -1.79
N LYS A 109 -0.74 -12.99 -1.93
CA LYS A 109 -1.12 -13.83 -0.80
C LYS A 109 -0.01 -14.84 -0.56
N GLN A 110 0.58 -14.80 0.61
CA GLN A 110 1.57 -15.77 1.07
C GLN A 110 0.89 -16.74 2.02
N VAL A 111 1.23 -18.03 1.94
CA VAL A 111 0.73 -19.04 2.87
C VAL A 111 1.93 -19.61 3.60
N ASP A 112 1.94 -19.47 4.92
CA ASP A 112 2.93 -20.10 5.77
C ASP A 112 2.61 -21.60 5.86
N GLU A 113 3.53 -22.46 5.40
CA GLU A 113 3.34 -23.91 5.39
C GLU A 113 3.31 -24.52 6.80
N ALA A 114 3.95 -23.89 7.79
CA ALA A 114 4.01 -24.38 9.16
C ALA A 114 2.77 -23.97 9.97
N THR A 115 2.30 -22.73 9.81
CA THR A 115 1.14 -22.22 10.54
C THR A 115 -0.18 -22.32 9.76
N LEU A 116 -0.12 -22.63 8.46
CA LEU A 116 -1.23 -22.59 7.51
C LEU A 116 -1.97 -21.24 7.44
N GLN A 117 -1.34 -20.19 7.96
CA GLN A 117 -1.90 -18.86 7.94
C GLN A 117 -1.60 -18.17 6.62
N SER A 118 -2.60 -17.45 6.10
CA SER A 118 -2.45 -16.64 4.90
C SER A 118 -2.17 -15.19 5.28
N THR A 119 -1.07 -14.66 4.77
CA THR A 119 -0.68 -13.26 4.92
C THR A 119 -0.77 -12.54 3.59
N PHE A 120 -0.99 -11.23 3.65
CA PHE A 120 -1.12 -10.37 2.48
C PHE A 120 -0.07 -9.28 2.54
N ALA A 121 0.69 -9.13 1.46
CA ALA A 121 1.74 -8.12 1.36
C ALA A 121 1.72 -7.50 -0.04
N PHE A 122 2.33 -6.33 -0.20
CA PHE A 122 2.57 -5.80 -1.55
C PHE A 122 3.45 -6.76 -2.34
N SER A 123 3.08 -6.99 -3.60
CA SER A 123 4.03 -7.55 -4.55
C SER A 123 5.17 -6.55 -4.77
N ARG A 124 6.31 -7.03 -5.26
CA ARG A 124 7.44 -6.15 -5.62
C ARG A 124 7.02 -4.97 -6.50
N TYR A 125 6.21 -5.23 -7.52
CA TYR A 125 5.73 -4.19 -8.42
C TYR A 125 4.66 -3.32 -7.76
N GLY A 126 3.71 -3.92 -7.04
CA GLY A 126 2.71 -3.17 -6.28
C GLY A 126 3.35 -2.12 -5.37
N ARG A 127 4.38 -2.50 -4.62
CA ARG A 127 5.13 -1.58 -3.75
C ARG A 127 5.78 -0.44 -4.53
N GLN A 128 6.47 -0.74 -5.63
CA GLN A 128 7.13 0.27 -6.47
C GLN A 128 6.15 1.28 -7.07
N PHE A 129 4.93 0.84 -7.42
CA PHE A 129 3.91 1.69 -8.03
C PHE A 129 3.02 2.41 -7.00
N VAL A 130 3.03 2.01 -5.73
CA VAL A 130 2.37 2.75 -4.64
C VAL A 130 3.22 3.91 -4.14
N ASP A 131 4.55 3.78 -4.21
CA ASP A 131 5.50 4.80 -3.75
C ASP A 131 5.18 6.25 -4.20
N PRO A 132 4.80 6.51 -5.47
CA PRO A 132 4.43 7.86 -5.91
C PRO A 132 3.17 8.43 -5.23
N PHE A 133 2.25 7.58 -4.77
CA PHE A 133 1.01 8.01 -4.09
C PHE A 133 1.25 8.39 -2.62
N ILE A 134 2.33 7.88 -2.01
CA ILE A 134 2.76 8.22 -0.66
C ILE A 134 3.58 9.51 -0.68
N THR A 135 4.37 9.67 -1.74
CA THR A 135 5.48 10.61 -1.80
C THR A 135 5.09 11.92 -2.48
N GLU A 136 3.84 12.38 -2.34
CA GLU A 136 3.41 13.71 -2.82
C GLU A 136 4.44 14.74 -2.34
N SER A 137 5.34 15.15 -3.25
CA SER A 137 6.48 16.04 -3.03
C SER A 137 7.75 15.52 -2.31
N ARG A 138 8.31 14.33 -2.58
CA ARG A 138 9.71 14.05 -2.19
C ARG A 138 10.60 13.45 -3.29
N THR A 139 11.40 14.31 -3.88
CA THR A 139 12.62 13.98 -4.61
C THR A 139 13.65 13.43 -3.63
N SER A 140 13.80 12.10 -3.48
CA SER A 140 15.10 11.51 -3.13
C SER A 140 15.07 9.98 -3.19
N ALA A 141 15.63 9.45 -4.27
CA ALA A 141 16.01 8.05 -4.39
C ALA A 141 17.06 7.67 -3.32
N ARG A 142 16.82 6.52 -2.66
CA ARG A 142 17.76 5.62 -1.96
C ARG A 142 19.16 6.16 -1.67
N THR A 143 19.38 6.54 -0.42
CA THR A 143 20.73 6.59 0.16
C THR A 143 20.74 6.01 1.58
N ARG A 144 20.79 4.67 1.66
CA ARG A 144 20.68 3.85 2.88
C ARG A 144 21.54 4.33 4.05
N HIS A 145 22.83 4.61 3.82
CA HIS A 145 23.73 5.08 4.89
C HIS A 145 23.64 6.58 5.16
N ARG A 146 23.13 7.35 4.18
CA ARG A 146 22.97 8.80 4.32
C ARG A 146 21.79 9.10 5.24
N ASN A 147 20.71 8.32 5.16
CA ASN A 147 19.55 8.49 6.02
C ASN A 147 19.90 8.29 7.50
N THR A 148 20.63 7.22 7.86
CA THR A 148 21.11 7.00 9.24
C THR A 148 21.99 8.14 9.75
N ARG A 149 22.94 8.61 8.93
CA ARG A 149 23.80 9.73 9.33
C ARG A 149 23.01 11.04 9.45
N ASN A 150 22.09 11.29 8.52
CA ASN A 150 21.26 12.49 8.52
C ASN A 150 20.32 12.52 9.74
N THR A 151 19.66 11.41 10.08
CA THR A 151 18.87 11.30 11.31
C THR A 151 19.71 11.66 12.53
N ARG A 152 20.90 11.05 12.67
CA ARG A 152 21.80 11.35 13.81
C ARG A 152 22.18 12.82 13.85
N ASN A 153 22.62 13.38 12.73
CA ASN A 153 23.06 14.77 12.64
C ASN A 153 21.90 15.75 12.97
N SER A 154 20.69 15.48 12.50
CA SER A 154 19.50 16.29 12.80
C SER A 154 19.09 16.19 14.28
N LEU A 155 19.22 15.02 14.91
CA LEU A 155 18.99 14.87 16.35
C LEU A 155 20.05 15.60 17.19
N GLU A 156 21.33 15.49 16.81
CA GLU A 156 22.43 16.21 17.46
C GLU A 156 22.20 17.73 17.36
N ALA A 157 21.84 18.22 16.17
CA ALA A 157 21.46 19.60 15.92
C ALA A 157 20.27 20.08 16.78
N PHE A 158 19.23 19.26 16.92
CA PHE A 158 18.09 19.58 17.77
C PHE A 158 18.50 19.69 19.25
N ILE A 159 19.36 18.80 19.74
CA ILE A 159 19.87 18.85 21.12
C ILE A 159 20.69 20.12 21.35
N GLU A 160 21.47 20.56 20.37
CA GLU A 160 22.31 21.76 20.47
C GLU A 160 21.51 23.06 20.35
N ARG A 161 20.55 23.13 19.43
CA ARG A 161 19.85 24.37 19.06
C ARG A 161 18.43 24.49 19.59
N GLY A 162 17.75 23.38 19.85
CA GLY A 162 16.35 23.33 20.26
C GLY A 162 15.34 23.63 19.13
N GLU A 163 15.78 23.67 17.87
CA GLU A 163 14.94 24.02 16.72
C GLU A 163 14.02 22.87 16.30
N VAL A 164 12.70 23.05 16.37
CA VAL A 164 11.70 22.00 16.08
C VAL A 164 11.84 21.40 14.67
N TYR A 165 12.30 22.19 13.70
CA TYR A 165 12.52 21.71 12.33
C TYR A 165 13.62 20.64 12.25
N ASP A 166 14.67 20.73 13.08
CA ASP A 166 15.71 19.71 13.15
C ASP A 166 15.12 18.36 13.63
N LEU A 167 14.11 18.40 14.53
CA LEU A 167 13.40 17.20 14.99
C LEU A 167 12.48 16.61 13.90
N LEU A 168 11.78 17.46 13.14
CA LEU A 168 10.94 17.01 12.01
C LEU A 168 11.80 16.37 10.91
N ASP A 169 12.95 16.98 10.58
CA ASP A 169 13.91 16.42 9.63
C ASP A 169 14.45 15.07 10.11
N ALA A 170 14.81 14.95 11.39
CA ALA A 170 15.25 13.69 11.97
C ALA A 170 14.19 12.58 11.81
N TYR A 171 12.93 12.91 12.09
CA TYR A 171 11.80 12.00 11.89
C TYR A 171 11.67 11.59 10.42
N GLU A 172 11.71 12.53 9.48
CA GLU A 172 11.66 12.22 8.05
C GLU A 172 12.80 11.32 7.57
N TYR A 173 14.03 11.54 8.05
CA TYR A 173 15.15 10.67 7.71
C TYR A 173 14.96 9.27 8.30
N SER A 174 14.38 9.16 9.50
CA SER A 174 14.12 7.88 10.15
C SER A 174 13.10 7.02 9.39
N GLU A 175 12.02 7.60 8.87
CA GLU A 175 11.05 6.91 8.00
C GLU A 175 11.75 6.27 6.78
N ARG A 176 12.72 6.98 6.17
CA ARG A 176 13.46 6.48 5.01
C ARG A 176 14.37 5.30 5.36
N ILE A 177 14.96 5.28 6.56
CA ILE A 177 15.77 4.15 7.05
C ILE A 177 14.91 2.88 7.13
N ILE A 178 13.69 3.00 7.64
CA ILE A 178 12.77 1.87 7.76
C ILE A 178 12.37 1.35 6.40
N SER A 179 11.97 2.22 5.47
CA SER A 179 11.65 1.80 4.10
C SER A 179 12.85 1.10 3.44
N ASP A 180 14.07 1.62 3.64
CA ASP A 180 15.32 1.04 3.14
C ASP A 180 15.56 -0.38 3.71
N PHE A 181 15.30 -0.62 5.01
CA PHE A 181 15.43 -1.94 5.61
C PHE A 181 14.35 -2.90 5.12
N THR A 182 13.10 -2.44 5.02
CA THR A 182 12.00 -3.28 4.54
C THR A 182 12.21 -3.69 3.08
N ASP A 183 12.82 -2.83 2.24
CA ASP A 183 13.26 -3.21 0.90
C ASP A 183 14.28 -4.37 0.92
N VAL A 184 15.27 -4.29 1.81
CA VAL A 184 16.29 -5.33 1.95
C VAL A 184 15.68 -6.65 2.43
N ILE A 185 14.78 -6.58 3.41
CA ILE A 185 14.08 -7.77 3.92
C ILE A 185 13.28 -8.43 2.80
N SER A 186 12.47 -7.68 2.06
CA SER A 186 11.69 -8.23 0.94
C SER A 186 12.58 -8.83 -0.15
N GLU A 187 13.71 -8.19 -0.49
CA GLU A 187 14.69 -8.71 -1.45
C GLU A 187 15.33 -10.03 -0.96
N LEU A 188 15.66 -10.12 0.33
CA LEU A 188 16.22 -11.35 0.92
C LEU A 188 15.18 -12.47 0.98
N GLU A 189 13.92 -12.17 1.30
CA GLU A 189 12.83 -13.15 1.29
C GLU A 189 12.55 -13.67 -0.13
N GLU A 190 12.58 -12.79 -1.14
CA GLU A 190 12.45 -13.19 -2.55
C GLU A 190 13.58 -14.14 -2.96
N ARG A 191 14.84 -13.78 -2.68
CA ARG A 191 16.00 -14.65 -2.95
C ARG A 191 15.90 -15.98 -2.21
N LYS A 192 15.42 -15.99 -0.95
CA LYS A 192 15.19 -17.22 -0.19
C LYS A 192 14.17 -18.12 -0.90
N ARG A 193 13.07 -17.56 -1.44
CA ARG A 193 12.06 -18.33 -2.18
C ARG A 193 12.61 -18.90 -3.48
N ASP A 194 13.40 -18.13 -4.22
CA ASP A 194 14.03 -18.58 -5.46
C ASP A 194 15.02 -19.74 -5.25
N LEU A 195 15.61 -19.85 -4.06
CA LEU A 195 16.50 -20.96 -3.69
C LEU A 195 15.76 -22.24 -3.28
N VAL A 196 14.47 -22.16 -2.94
CA VAL A 196 13.65 -23.31 -2.50
C VAL A 196 12.80 -23.88 -3.65
N ARG A 197 12.71 -23.17 -4.79
CA ARG A 197 12.11 -23.66 -6.04
C ARG A 197 13.11 -24.44 -6.88
#